data_AF-A0A6C0DXN0-F1
#
_entry.id   AF-A0A6C0DXN0-F1
#
_cell.length_a   1.000
_cell.length_b   1.000
_cell.length_c   1.000
_cell.angle_alpha   90.00
_cell.angle_beta   90.00
_cell.angle_gamma   90.00
#
_symmetry.space_group_name_H-M   'P 1'
#
loop_
_entity.id
_entity.type
_entity.pdbx_description
1 polymer ?
#
loop_
_entity_poly.entity_id
_entity_poly.type
_entity_poly.pdbx_seq_one_letter_code
_entity_poly.pdbx_strand_id
1 'polypeptide(L)'
;MSLSETIYFCDNCDNIMDVRKNILKPTETLASEIIETNEITETEQNIDYKTILDKVSNNEKLTHEELKSIDLKDLFENKHYKSLAKKGEVKKMILNMIEEMGNTDENINAYFYCNNCCFSKKIENETKILTKHSANTNTYNIHNEYTDPTLYKNKVFSNTMPVTRNFVCPNDKCDSNTGKKPTEAIFFRENKDSYKLIHVCKVCLTIKY
;
A
#
# COMPACT_ATOMS: atom_id res chain seq x y z
N MET A 1 -20.66 -12.44 3.51
CA MET A 1 -19.52 -11.66 3.00
C MET A 1 -19.49 -10.36 3.78
N SER A 2 -18.53 -10.19 4.69
CA SER A 2 -18.28 -8.88 5.31
C SER A 2 -16.98 -8.35 4.72
N LEU A 3 -17.06 -7.27 3.97
CA LEU A 3 -15.88 -6.43 3.72
C LEU A 3 -15.47 -5.90 5.11
N SER A 4 -14.29 -6.25 5.61
CA SER A 4 -13.74 -5.57 6.78
C SER A 4 -13.13 -4.27 6.28
N GLU A 5 -13.98 -3.27 6.06
CA GLU A 5 -13.54 -1.91 5.76
C GLU A 5 -12.88 -1.37 7.04
N THR A 6 -11.58 -1.09 6.97
CA THR A 6 -10.94 -0.30 8.02
C THR A 6 -11.39 1.13 7.77
N ILE A 7 -12.43 1.55 8.49
CA ILE A 7 -13.00 2.89 8.38
C ILE A 7 -12.12 3.84 9.19
N TYR A 8 -11.59 4.86 8.53
CA TYR A 8 -10.81 5.90 9.18
C TYR A 8 -11.73 7.08 9.50
N PHE A 9 -11.73 7.48 10.77
CA PHE A 9 -12.52 8.61 11.27
C PHE A 9 -11.64 9.84 11.48
N CYS A 10 -12.22 11.01 11.29
CA CYS A 10 -11.55 12.29 11.46
C CYS A 10 -11.36 12.62 12.93
N ASP A 11 -10.11 12.86 13.33
CA ASP A 11 -9.70 13.24 14.69
C ASP A 11 -10.43 14.50 15.23
N ASN A 12 -10.99 15.35 14.35
CA ASN A 12 -11.64 16.61 14.73
C ASN A 12 -13.17 16.54 14.84
N CYS A 13 -13.83 15.62 14.14
CA CYS A 13 -15.30 15.65 14.03
C CYS A 13 -15.95 14.28 13.81
N ASP A 14 -15.20 13.19 14.00
CA ASP A 14 -15.67 11.80 13.93
C ASP A 14 -16.38 11.39 12.61
N ASN A 15 -16.22 12.19 11.55
CA ASN A 15 -16.71 11.85 10.22
C ASN A 15 -15.73 10.94 9.49
N ILE A 16 -16.24 10.11 8.57
CA ILE A 16 -15.43 9.24 7.74
C ILE A 16 -14.50 10.07 6.86
N MET A 17 -13.23 9.65 6.77
CA MET A 17 -12.22 10.29 5.94
C MET A 17 -12.12 9.61 4.57
N ASP A 18 -11.94 10.42 3.52
CA ASP A 18 -11.64 9.96 2.16
C ASP A 18 -10.13 9.97 1.89
N VAL A 19 -9.69 9.24 0.86
CA VAL A 19 -8.28 9.26 0.41
C VAL A 19 -8.13 10.19 -0.80
N ARG A 20 -7.24 11.17 -0.71
CA ARG A 20 -6.93 12.14 -1.79
C ARG A 20 -5.43 12.20 -2.08
N LYS A 21 -5.07 12.44 -3.35
CA LYS A 21 -3.68 12.64 -3.79
C LYS A 21 -3.17 14.07 -3.55
N ASN A 22 -4.07 15.05 -3.62
CA ASN A 22 -3.73 16.45 -3.42
C ASN A 22 -4.66 17.03 -2.35
N ILE A 23 -4.07 17.71 -1.37
CA ILE A 23 -4.81 18.63 -0.51
C ILE A 23 -4.46 20.04 -0.97
N LEU A 24 -5.48 20.84 -1.26
CA LEU A 24 -5.30 22.28 -1.37
C LEU A 24 -4.86 22.77 0.01
N LYS A 25 -3.59 23.15 0.15
CA LYS A 25 -3.11 23.77 1.39
C LYS A 25 -4.06 24.94 1.68
N PRO A 26 -4.59 25.09 2.91
CA PRO A 26 -5.35 26.27 3.25
C PRO A 26 -4.38 27.45 3.15
N THR A 27 -4.43 28.16 2.02
CA THR A 27 -3.97 29.55 1.99
C THR A 27 -4.89 30.29 2.93
N GLU A 28 -4.31 30.89 3.96
CA GLU A 28 -4.98 31.80 4.90
C GLU A 28 -5.52 33.02 4.14
N THR A 29 -6.63 32.88 3.43
CA THR A 29 -7.52 33.99 3.08
C THR A 29 -8.84 33.44 2.55
N LEU A 30 -9.92 33.80 3.23
CA LEU A 30 -11.28 33.54 2.80
C LEU A 30 -11.59 34.22 1.46
N ALA A 31 -12.50 33.54 0.74
CA ALA A 31 -13.46 34.05 -0.23
C ALA A 31 -13.12 33.89 -1.72
N SER A 32 -14.09 33.26 -2.37
CA SER A 32 -14.44 33.29 -3.80
C SER A 32 -14.14 32.00 -4.56
N GLU A 33 -15.22 31.45 -5.07
CA GLU A 33 -15.31 30.42 -6.10
C GLU A 33 -14.26 30.64 -7.19
N ILE A 34 -13.45 29.62 -7.48
CA ILE A 34 -12.72 29.54 -8.73
C ILE A 34 -12.97 28.17 -9.34
N ILE A 35 -13.86 28.20 -10.32
CA ILE A 35 -14.02 27.26 -11.43
C ILE A 35 -12.62 26.92 -11.98
N GLU A 36 -12.39 25.65 -12.32
CA GLU A 36 -11.24 25.24 -13.12
C GLU A 36 -11.18 26.05 -14.42
N THR A 37 -10.39 27.12 -14.42
CA THR A 37 -9.85 27.72 -15.65
C THR A 37 -8.33 27.63 -15.56
N ASN A 38 -7.78 26.76 -16.43
CA ASN A 38 -6.38 26.79 -16.82
C ASN A 38 -6.07 28.17 -17.41
N GLU A 39 -5.72 29.15 -16.57
CA GLU A 39 -5.08 30.38 -17.01
C GLU A 39 -3.60 30.29 -16.67
N ILE A 40 -2.83 30.00 -17.72
CA ILE A 40 -1.39 30.20 -17.78
C ILE A 40 -1.18 31.71 -17.68
N THR A 41 -0.68 32.19 -16.55
CA THR A 41 -0.12 33.54 -16.48
C THR A 41 1.22 33.53 -17.21
N GLU A 42 1.20 34.02 -18.46
CA GLU A 42 2.39 34.37 -19.23
C GLU A 42 3.16 35.48 -18.50
N THR A 43 4.10 35.09 -17.66
CA THR A 43 5.29 35.93 -17.44
C THR A 43 6.28 35.54 -18.53
N GLU A 44 6.51 36.43 -19.50
CA GLU A 44 7.56 36.33 -20.51
C GLU A 44 8.93 36.23 -19.84
N GLN A 45 9.30 35.03 -19.41
CA GLN A 45 10.68 34.71 -19.09
C GLN A 45 11.37 34.45 -20.43
N ASN A 46 12.26 35.35 -20.81
CA ASN A 46 13.14 35.18 -21.97
C ASN A 46 14.10 34.02 -21.67
N ILE A 47 13.68 32.81 -22.02
CA ILE A 47 14.43 31.57 -21.79
C ILE A 47 15.57 31.50 -22.79
N ASP A 48 16.80 31.55 -22.29
CA ASP A 48 17.99 31.36 -23.11
C ASP A 48 18.21 29.88 -23.44
N TYR A 49 17.49 29.41 -24.47
CA TYR A 49 17.61 28.06 -25.00
C TYR A 49 19.04 27.68 -25.42
N LYS A 50 19.90 28.66 -25.73
CA LYS A 50 21.29 28.36 -26.13
C LYS A 50 22.06 27.73 -24.97
N THR A 51 21.96 28.34 -23.79
CA THR A 51 22.62 27.85 -22.57
C THR A 51 22.08 26.48 -22.15
N ILE A 52 20.76 26.25 -22.25
CA ILE A 52 20.14 24.95 -21.96
C ILE A 52 20.65 23.86 -22.93
N LEU A 53 20.71 24.17 -24.22
CA LEU A 53 21.16 23.21 -25.24
C LEU A 53 22.64 22.90 -25.16
N ASP A 54 23.47 23.86 -24.76
CA ASP A 54 24.90 23.67 -24.53
C ASP A 54 25.14 22.78 -23.30
N LYS A 55 24.39 22.98 -22.20
CA LYS A 55 24.42 22.10 -21.03
C LYS A 55 24.06 20.65 -21.37
N VAL A 56 22.98 20.45 -22.12
CA VAL A 56 22.56 19.11 -22.56
C VAL A 56 23.58 18.48 -23.49
N SER A 57 24.18 19.25 -24.41
CA SER A 57 25.22 18.75 -25.32
C SER A 57 26.50 18.33 -24.58
N ASN A 58 26.75 18.89 -23.39
CA ASN A 58 27.87 18.56 -22.52
C ASN A 58 27.55 17.47 -21.47
N ASN A 59 26.39 16.80 -21.57
CA ASN A 59 25.89 15.82 -20.59
C ASN A 59 25.68 16.37 -19.16
N GLU A 60 25.43 17.67 -19.02
CA GLU A 60 25.09 18.26 -17.72
C GLU A 60 23.60 18.06 -17.40
N LYS A 61 23.28 17.90 -16.11
CA LYS A 61 21.90 17.79 -15.64
C LYS A 61 21.28 19.19 -15.56
N LEU A 62 20.09 19.34 -16.15
CA LEU A 62 19.29 20.56 -16.01
C LEU A 62 18.62 20.59 -14.63
N THR A 63 18.46 21.79 -14.09
CA THR A 63 17.72 22.00 -12.85
C THR A 63 16.20 21.88 -13.08
N HIS A 64 15.46 21.66 -12.00
CA HIS A 64 14.01 21.47 -12.05
C HIS A 64 13.26 22.71 -12.56
N GLU A 65 13.76 23.91 -12.25
CA GLU A 65 13.20 25.18 -12.71
C GLU A 65 13.44 25.39 -14.21
N GLU A 66 14.65 25.06 -14.69
CA GLU A 66 15.00 25.15 -16.11
C GLU A 66 14.13 24.21 -16.96
N LEU A 67 13.90 22.97 -16.51
CA LEU A 67 13.08 22.00 -17.23
C LEU A 67 11.58 22.37 -17.27
N LYS A 68 11.04 22.96 -16.20
CA LYS A 68 9.65 23.48 -16.17
C LYS A 68 9.44 24.67 -17.08
N SER A 69 10.49 25.47 -17.31
CA SER A 69 10.42 26.63 -18.19
C SER A 69 10.45 26.27 -19.67
N ILE A 70 10.81 25.03 -20.05
CA ILE A 70 10.89 24.63 -21.45
C ILE A 70 9.48 24.42 -22.02
N ASP A 71 9.04 25.32 -22.90
CA ASP A 71 7.95 25.01 -23.83
C ASP A 71 8.50 24.19 -24.99
N LEU A 72 7.97 22.98 -25.16
CA LEU A 72 8.33 22.09 -26.25
C LEU A 72 8.09 22.74 -27.62
N LYS A 73 7.02 23.52 -27.79
CA LYS A 73 6.70 24.17 -29.07
C LYS A 73 7.79 25.18 -29.45
N ASP A 74 8.16 26.06 -28.52
CA ASP A 74 9.20 27.07 -28.73
C ASP A 74 10.58 26.45 -28.93
N LEU A 75 10.87 25.36 -28.18
CA LEU A 75 12.10 24.59 -28.35
C LEU A 75 12.19 24.00 -29.77
N PHE A 76 11.11 23.41 -30.29
CA PHE A 76 11.07 22.83 -31.64
C PHE A 76 11.25 23.89 -32.73
N GLU A 77 10.82 25.12 -32.49
CA GLU A 77 10.94 26.22 -33.46
C GLU A 77 12.32 26.89 -33.44
N ASN A 78 13.06 26.78 -32.34
CA ASN A 78 14.36 27.40 -32.13
C ASN A 78 15.43 26.98 -33.18
N LYS A 79 16.15 27.97 -33.72
CA LYS A 79 17.20 27.77 -34.74
C LYS A 79 18.37 26.92 -34.24
N HIS A 80 18.78 27.09 -32.98
CA HIS A 80 19.87 26.32 -32.38
C HIS A 80 19.47 24.86 -32.18
N TYR A 81 18.25 24.62 -31.71
CA TYR A 81 17.71 23.26 -31.58
C TYR A 81 17.63 22.55 -32.93
N LYS A 82 17.11 23.21 -33.98
CA LYS A 82 17.08 22.66 -35.36
C LYS A 82 18.47 22.30 -35.91
N SER A 83 19.51 23.06 -35.51
CA SER A 83 20.89 22.78 -35.92
C SER A 83 21.47 21.54 -35.22
N LEU A 84 21.17 21.35 -33.92
CA LEU A 84 21.62 20.23 -33.10
C LEU A 84 20.80 18.95 -33.34
N ALA A 85 19.52 19.08 -33.72
CA ALA A 85 18.61 17.97 -33.99
C ALA A 85 19.07 17.05 -35.14
N LYS A 86 19.97 17.51 -36.01
CA LYS A 86 20.60 16.67 -37.05
C LYS A 86 21.39 15.49 -36.47
N LYS A 87 21.77 15.54 -35.19
CA LYS A 87 22.49 14.46 -34.49
C LYS A 87 21.59 13.51 -33.68
N GLY A 88 20.28 13.75 -33.57
CA GLY A 88 19.29 12.84 -32.97
C GLY A 88 19.38 12.58 -31.45
N GLU A 89 20.58 12.67 -30.86
CA GLU A 89 20.87 12.33 -29.47
C GLU A 89 20.35 13.38 -28.48
N VAL A 90 20.54 14.67 -28.78
CA VAL A 90 20.07 15.79 -27.93
C VAL A 90 18.55 15.78 -27.75
N LYS A 91 17.80 15.42 -28.79
CA LYS A 91 16.33 15.29 -28.73
C LYS A 91 15.89 14.19 -27.76
N LYS A 92 16.53 13.02 -27.84
CA LYS A 92 16.23 11.90 -26.93
C LYS A 92 16.61 12.25 -25.50
N MET A 93 17.72 12.95 -25.31
CA MET A 93 18.20 13.33 -23.97
C MET A 93 17.25 14.31 -23.27
N ILE A 94 16.76 15.34 -23.97
CA ILE A 94 15.80 16.29 -23.40
C ILE A 94 14.46 15.60 -23.09
N LEU A 95 13.96 14.77 -24.00
CA LEU A 95 12.72 14.02 -23.76
C LEU A 95 12.87 13.06 -22.58
N ASN A 96 13.98 12.34 -22.48
CA ASN A 96 14.25 11.46 -21.35
C ASN A 96 14.35 12.24 -20.03
N MET A 97 14.98 13.42 -20.01
CA MET A 97 15.05 14.26 -18.80
C MET A 97 13.67 14.78 -18.37
N ILE A 98 12.79 15.10 -19.32
CA ILE A 98 11.40 15.52 -19.06
C ILE A 98 10.56 14.32 -18.57
N GLU A 99 10.73 13.14 -19.18
CA GLU A 99 10.06 11.89 -18.74
C GLU A 99 10.55 11.43 -17.36
N GLU A 100 11.85 11.56 -17.07
CA GLU A 100 12.43 11.29 -15.76
C GLU A 100 11.90 12.27 -14.70
N MET A 101 11.70 13.56 -15.04
CA MET A 101 11.04 14.52 -14.15
C MET A 101 9.57 14.14 -13.91
N GLY A 102 8.83 13.73 -14.95
CA GLY A 102 7.45 13.25 -14.82
C GLY A 102 7.32 12.05 -13.88
N ASN A 103 8.41 11.31 -13.67
CA ASN A 103 8.53 10.16 -12.78
C ASN A 103 9.21 10.48 -11.43
N THR A 104 9.61 11.72 -11.16
CA THR A 104 10.09 12.08 -9.81
C THR A 104 8.92 12.17 -8.82
N ASP A 105 9.09 11.47 -7.70
CA ASP A 105 8.13 11.12 -6.63
C ASP A 105 7.35 12.27 -5.95
N GLU A 106 7.34 13.50 -6.47
CA GLU A 106 6.59 14.62 -5.87
C GLU A 106 5.07 14.40 -5.90
N ASN A 107 4.57 13.46 -6.72
CA ASN A 107 3.18 13.01 -6.77
C ASN A 107 2.83 11.84 -5.82
N ILE A 108 3.72 11.43 -4.91
CA ILE A 108 3.57 10.24 -4.05
C ILE A 108 3.19 10.61 -2.61
N ASN A 109 2.39 11.65 -2.43
CA ASN A 109 1.77 11.89 -1.12
C ASN A 109 0.28 11.60 -1.23
N ALA A 110 -0.20 10.65 -0.45
CA ALA A 110 -1.63 10.41 -0.26
C ALA A 110 -2.04 10.89 1.13
N TYR A 111 -3.27 11.38 1.25
CA TYR A 111 -3.79 11.96 2.47
C TYR A 111 -5.18 11.45 2.78
N PHE A 112 -5.46 11.23 4.06
CA PHE A 112 -6.83 11.17 4.56
C PHE A 112 -7.37 12.59 4.61
N TYR A 113 -8.57 12.82 4.08
CA TYR A 113 -9.24 14.10 4.01
C TYR A 113 -10.67 13.99 4.54
N CYS A 114 -11.02 14.83 5.51
CA CYS A 114 -12.38 14.92 6.02
C CYS A 114 -13.19 15.96 5.22
N ASN A 115 -14.26 15.52 4.56
CA ASN A 115 -15.14 16.42 3.82
C ASN A 115 -15.92 17.39 4.72
N ASN A 116 -16.09 17.08 6.02
CA ASN A 116 -16.89 17.90 6.93
C ASN A 116 -16.11 19.09 7.51
N CYS A 117 -14.87 18.89 7.96
CA CYS A 117 -14.08 19.93 8.61
C CYS A 117 -12.80 20.31 7.85
N CYS A 118 -12.59 19.74 6.66
CA CYS A 118 -11.40 19.94 5.83
C CYS A 118 -10.07 19.53 6.50
N PHE A 119 -10.14 18.82 7.64
CA PHE A 119 -8.95 18.25 8.28
C PHE A 119 -8.32 17.23 7.35
N SER A 120 -7.00 17.27 7.27
CA SER A 120 -6.24 16.37 6.43
C SER A 120 -5.00 15.85 7.12
N LYS A 121 -4.68 14.58 6.87
CA LYS A 121 -3.57 13.86 7.51
C LYS A 121 -2.86 13.02 6.47
N LYS A 122 -1.53 13.08 6.46
CA LYS A 122 -0.72 12.26 5.55
C LYS A 122 -0.92 10.78 5.85
N ILE A 123 -1.06 9.98 4.80
CA ILE A 123 -1.07 8.52 4.90
C ILE A 123 0.38 8.08 5.02
N GLU A 124 0.71 7.45 6.14
CA GLU A 124 2.03 6.87 6.36
C GLU A 124 2.21 5.62 5.50
N ASN A 125 3.47 5.32 5.17
CA ASN A 125 3.80 4.09 4.48
C ASN A 125 3.28 2.87 5.26
N GLU A 126 2.89 1.82 4.53
CA GLU A 126 2.32 0.57 5.09
C GLU A 126 0.91 0.73 5.73
N THR A 127 0.30 1.91 5.67
CA THR A 127 -1.10 2.08 6.10
C THR A 127 -2.04 1.23 5.24
N LYS A 128 -2.79 0.32 5.88
CA LYS A 128 -3.73 -0.57 5.19
C LYS A 128 -5.03 0.18 4.85
N ILE A 129 -5.21 0.54 3.59
CA ILE A 129 -6.39 1.28 3.12
C ILE A 129 -7.54 0.32 2.78
N LEU A 130 -7.25 -0.71 1.98
CA LEU A 130 -8.24 -1.67 1.52
C LEU A 130 -7.62 -3.07 1.48
N THR A 131 -8.39 -4.08 1.91
CA THR A 131 -8.05 -5.48 1.67
C THR A 131 -9.13 -6.09 0.80
N LYS A 132 -8.77 -6.53 -0.41
CA LYS A 132 -9.68 -7.31 -1.25
C LYS A 132 -9.48 -8.78 -0.97
N HIS A 133 -10.50 -9.43 -0.41
CA HIS A 133 -10.55 -10.89 -0.39
C HIS A 133 -11.11 -11.36 -1.75
N SER A 134 -10.28 -12.04 -2.55
CA SER A 134 -10.75 -12.66 -3.79
C SER A 134 -11.73 -13.78 -3.45
N ALA A 135 -12.93 -13.73 -4.02
CA ALA A 135 -13.93 -14.79 -3.87
C ALA A 135 -13.57 -16.09 -4.60
N ASN A 136 -12.54 -16.08 -5.47
CA ASN A 136 -12.22 -17.19 -6.38
C ASN A 136 -10.96 -17.99 -6.01
N THR A 137 -10.29 -17.68 -4.90
CA THR A 137 -9.50 -18.70 -4.24
C THR A 137 -10.44 -19.41 -3.27
N ASN A 138 -10.51 -20.74 -3.32
CA ASN A 138 -11.09 -21.60 -2.28
C ASN A 138 -10.27 -21.43 -0.98
N THR A 139 -10.33 -20.22 -0.43
CA THR A 139 -9.73 -19.80 0.82
C THR A 139 -10.89 -19.59 1.79
N TYR A 140 -11.53 -20.70 2.15
CA TYR A 140 -11.80 -21.00 3.56
C TYR A 140 -10.49 -21.10 4.40
N ASN A 141 -9.35 -20.76 3.81
CA ASN A 141 -8.04 -20.55 4.41
C ASN A 141 -7.79 -19.11 4.86
N ILE A 142 -8.82 -18.27 5.08
CA ILE A 142 -8.70 -17.07 5.96
C ILE A 142 -8.80 -17.51 7.43
N HIS A 143 -8.01 -18.51 7.79
CA HIS A 143 -7.73 -18.90 9.18
C HIS A 143 -6.27 -19.35 9.36
N ASN A 144 -5.42 -19.24 8.32
CA ASN A 144 -4.07 -19.82 8.32
C ASN A 144 -2.93 -18.84 8.65
N GLU A 145 -3.19 -17.64 9.14
CA GLU A 145 -2.12 -16.83 9.76
C GLU A 145 -2.28 -16.59 11.27
N TYR A 146 -3.48 -16.76 11.82
CA TYR A 146 -3.69 -16.74 13.28
C TYR A 146 -4.92 -17.58 13.61
N THR A 147 -4.80 -18.89 13.52
CA THR A 147 -5.80 -19.78 14.11
C THR A 147 -5.62 -19.70 15.61
N ASP A 148 -6.44 -18.86 16.25
CA ASP A 148 -6.43 -18.65 17.69
C ASP A 148 -6.43 -20.02 18.40
N PRO A 149 -5.32 -20.38 19.11
CA PRO A 149 -5.22 -21.63 19.82
C PRO A 149 -6.39 -21.88 20.77
N THR A 150 -7.04 -20.81 21.27
CA THR A 150 -8.20 -20.94 22.17
C THR A 150 -9.39 -21.64 21.51
N LEU A 151 -9.60 -21.49 20.20
CA LEU A 151 -10.70 -22.13 19.47
C LEU A 151 -10.60 -23.66 19.52
N TYR A 152 -9.37 -24.18 19.51
CA TYR A 152 -9.12 -25.62 19.56
C TYR A 152 -9.16 -26.19 20.97
N LYS A 153 -8.75 -25.42 21.97
CA LYS A 153 -8.77 -25.83 23.38
C LYS A 153 -10.19 -26.19 23.84
N ASN A 154 -11.19 -25.42 23.43
CA ASN A 154 -12.58 -25.64 23.84
C ASN A 154 -13.19 -26.91 23.22
N LYS A 155 -12.66 -27.40 22.09
CA LYS A 155 -13.14 -28.64 21.45
C LYS A 155 -12.89 -29.88 22.31
N VAL A 156 -11.92 -29.83 23.23
CA VAL A 156 -11.60 -30.95 24.13
C VAL A 156 -12.78 -31.33 25.03
N PHE A 157 -13.66 -30.37 25.36
CA PHE A 157 -14.84 -30.59 26.17
C PHE A 157 -16.02 -31.18 25.39
N SER A 158 -15.91 -31.32 24.07
CA SER A 158 -16.97 -31.86 23.22
C SER A 158 -16.90 -33.39 23.16
N ASN A 159 -17.93 -34.07 23.66
CA ASN A 159 -18.04 -35.53 23.64
C ASN A 159 -18.23 -36.12 22.23
N THR A 160 -18.49 -35.29 21.23
CA THR A 160 -18.67 -35.70 19.83
C THR A 160 -17.35 -35.74 19.04
N MET A 161 -16.25 -35.23 19.61
CA MET A 161 -14.96 -35.21 18.92
C MET A 161 -14.29 -36.58 18.99
N PRO A 162 -13.71 -37.07 17.88
CA PRO A 162 -13.00 -38.34 17.91
C PRO A 162 -11.73 -38.20 18.75
N VAL A 163 -11.44 -39.25 19.53
CA VAL A 163 -10.31 -39.32 20.47
C VAL A 163 -9.34 -40.38 20.00
N THR A 164 -8.04 -40.10 20.08
CA THR A 164 -6.97 -41.06 19.84
C THR A 164 -6.12 -41.24 21.09
N ARG A 165 -5.64 -42.48 21.28
CA ARG A 165 -4.62 -42.82 22.29
C ARG A 165 -3.20 -42.90 21.73
N ASN A 166 -3.09 -42.94 20.39
CA ASN A 166 -1.82 -42.98 19.68
C ASN A 166 -1.30 -41.55 19.46
N PHE A 167 -1.02 -40.85 20.56
CA PHE A 167 -0.57 -39.47 20.55
C PHE A 167 0.48 -39.25 21.63
N VAL A 168 1.63 -38.70 21.23
CA VAL A 168 2.67 -38.23 22.15
C VAL A 168 2.56 -36.71 22.24
N CYS A 169 2.34 -36.21 23.45
CA CYS A 169 2.18 -34.78 23.68
C CYS A 169 3.53 -34.08 23.49
N PRO A 170 3.61 -33.00 22.66
CA PRO A 170 4.86 -32.26 22.48
C PRO A 170 5.25 -31.43 23.70
N ASN A 171 4.38 -31.32 24.71
CA ASN A 171 4.71 -30.72 26.00
C ASN A 171 5.33 -31.78 26.91
N ASP A 172 6.65 -31.74 27.09
CA ASP A 172 7.41 -32.67 27.92
C ASP A 172 6.95 -32.69 29.38
N LYS A 173 6.38 -31.59 29.88
CA LYS A 173 5.86 -31.47 31.26
C LYS A 173 4.46 -32.05 31.42
N CYS A 174 3.85 -32.60 30.37
CA CYS A 174 2.52 -33.16 30.44
C CYS A 174 2.49 -34.46 31.25
N ASP A 175 1.54 -34.59 32.18
CA ASP A 175 1.33 -35.82 32.97
C ASP A 175 1.13 -37.07 32.08
N SER A 176 0.62 -36.90 30.86
CA SER A 176 0.46 -37.99 29.89
C SER A 176 1.77 -38.64 29.49
N ASN A 177 2.86 -37.86 29.45
CA ASN A 177 4.19 -38.38 29.08
C ASN A 177 4.86 -39.11 30.25
N THR A 178 4.42 -38.83 31.48
CA THR A 178 4.92 -39.48 32.70
C THR A 178 4.14 -40.75 33.09
N GLY A 179 3.09 -41.10 32.34
CA GLY A 179 2.24 -42.27 32.63
C GLY A 179 1.25 -42.08 33.78
N LYS A 180 1.18 -40.90 34.41
CA LYS A 180 0.21 -40.60 35.48
C LYS A 180 -1.22 -40.49 34.96
N LYS A 181 -1.39 -40.11 33.70
CA LYS A 181 -2.68 -39.96 33.01
C LYS A 181 -2.61 -40.65 31.64
N PRO A 182 -3.73 -41.13 31.08
CA PRO A 182 -3.75 -41.73 29.76
C PRO A 182 -3.37 -40.69 28.70
N THR A 183 -2.62 -41.13 27.68
CA THR A 183 -2.23 -40.33 26.52
C THR A 183 -3.41 -40.16 25.57
N GLU A 184 -4.32 -39.25 25.88
CA GLU A 184 -5.50 -38.98 25.05
C GLU A 184 -5.44 -37.60 24.40
N ALA A 185 -5.77 -37.55 23.11
CA ALA A 185 -5.95 -36.33 22.36
C ALA A 185 -7.20 -36.40 21.49
N ILE A 186 -7.89 -35.28 21.34
CA ILE A 186 -8.87 -35.15 20.25
C ILE A 186 -8.13 -34.86 18.96
N PHE A 187 -8.68 -35.29 17.83
CA PHE A 187 -8.14 -34.93 16.52
C PHE A 187 -9.24 -34.53 15.55
N PHE A 188 -8.94 -33.61 14.64
CA PHE A 188 -9.89 -33.18 13.61
C PHE A 188 -9.12 -32.56 12.44
N ARG A 189 -9.77 -32.45 11.29
CA ARG A 189 -9.19 -31.79 10.13
C ARG A 189 -9.18 -30.28 10.33
N GLU A 190 -8.08 -29.62 9.97
CA GLU A 190 -7.95 -28.16 10.03
C GLU A 190 -9.09 -27.49 9.27
N ASN A 191 -9.30 -27.91 8.01
CA ASN A 191 -10.34 -27.42 7.11
C ASN A 191 -10.99 -28.58 6.34
N LYS A 192 -12.16 -28.34 5.72
CA LYS A 192 -12.84 -29.36 4.88
C LYS A 192 -12.00 -29.78 3.66
N ASP A 193 -11.21 -28.86 3.14
CA ASP A 193 -10.40 -29.03 1.94
C ASP A 193 -8.99 -29.57 2.23
N SER A 194 -8.62 -29.71 3.52
CA SER A 194 -7.31 -30.19 3.95
C SER A 194 -7.43 -31.52 4.69
N TYR A 195 -6.51 -32.43 4.41
CA TYR A 195 -6.35 -33.67 5.16
C TYR A 195 -5.40 -33.52 6.37
N LYS A 196 -4.90 -32.32 6.62
CA LYS A 196 -4.04 -32.02 7.77
C LYS A 196 -4.83 -32.19 9.08
N LEU A 197 -4.31 -33.02 9.97
CA LEU A 197 -4.95 -33.36 11.25
C LEU A 197 -4.34 -32.56 12.39
N ILE A 198 -5.17 -31.79 13.07
CA ILE A 198 -4.80 -31.11 14.31
C ILE A 198 -5.12 -32.04 15.47
N HIS A 199 -4.16 -32.21 16.38
CA HIS A 199 -4.31 -32.97 17.62
C HIS A 199 -4.28 -32.01 18.81
N VAL A 200 -5.20 -32.19 19.78
CA VAL A 200 -5.23 -31.40 21.01
C VAL A 200 -5.20 -32.34 22.21
N CYS A 201 -4.17 -32.22 23.04
CA CYS A 201 -4.02 -33.04 24.25
C CYS A 201 -5.17 -32.77 25.23
N LYS A 202 -5.85 -33.82 25.73
CA LYS A 202 -6.93 -33.65 26.72
C LYS A 202 -6.43 -33.26 28.11
N VAL A 203 -5.14 -33.45 28.40
CA VAL A 203 -4.55 -33.22 29.73
C VAL A 203 -4.01 -31.80 29.89
N CYS A 204 -3.18 -31.33 28.95
CA CYS A 204 -2.52 -30.02 29.04
C CYS A 204 -2.96 -29.02 27.96
N LEU A 205 -3.91 -29.40 27.09
CA LEU A 205 -4.45 -28.57 26.01
C LEU A 205 -3.39 -28.10 24.99
N THR A 206 -2.22 -28.72 24.96
CA THR A 206 -1.20 -28.47 23.95
C THR A 206 -1.65 -29.01 22.59
N ILE A 207 -1.41 -28.21 21.55
CA ILE A 207 -1.82 -28.46 20.18
C ILE A 207 -0.63 -28.95 19.37
N LYS A 208 -0.85 -29.96 18.53
CA LYS A 208 0.12 -30.49 17.56
C LYS A 208 -0.52 -30.48 16.18
N TYR A 209 0.16 -29.89 15.21
CA TYR A 209 -0.26 -29.79 13.81
C TYR A 209 0.26 -30.96 12.96
#